data_AF-A0A1B6HA78-F1
#
_entry.id   AF-A0A1B6HA78-F1
#
_cell.length_a   1.000
_cell.length_b   1.000
_cell.length_c   1.000
_cell.angle_alpha   90.00
_cell.angle_beta   90.00
_cell.angle_gamma   90.00
#
_symmetry.space_group_name_H-M   'P 1'
#
loop_
_entity.id
_entity.type
_entity.pdbx_description
1 polymer ?
#
loop_
_entity_poly.entity_id
_entity_poly.type
_entity_poly.pdbx_seq_one_letter_code
_entity_poly.pdbx_strand_id
1 'polypeptide(L)'
;MFDNTDGVVVFWFISVYLFGCSQQSQLQKLPVMHKEFNVSSVVNLEFHSQDLQIDSRSDEFKKIVGTKLFVDKTLLIREIFCYNSLIIAAPRYFGKTLNINMIRLFLDKNQNRSEVKSVFQGTKVWSHHTFISKHFCSYPLIFCSFRAITEVLCLKTMVNTFRRILLELFYKNFYLSHSNKLNEEQKSTFRRYIKQHRDLSTDEVAKGIRVLANFMCLHYGKKVTILIDDYDDIVLQNIFDQHYKPRTKENEQIQITKVIFGFLKNVLAHILQDSYHIERIIMTGIMNLEVHKKYDVSLKNVAFMQNNRFGKYFGFTEEEVVELIF
;
A
#
# COMPACT_ATOMS: atom_id res chain seq x y z
N MET A 1 1.43 18.70 -27.83
CA MET A 1 2.88 18.98 -27.92
C MET A 1 3.31 19.70 -26.65
N PHE A 2 3.65 18.92 -25.63
CA PHE A 2 4.69 19.14 -24.63
C PHE A 2 4.88 17.75 -24.01
N ASP A 3 6.06 17.19 -24.23
CA ASP A 3 6.37 15.78 -23.98
C ASP A 3 6.32 15.44 -22.49
N ASN A 4 5.75 14.28 -22.18
CA ASN A 4 5.66 13.69 -20.84
C ASN A 4 7.02 13.16 -20.32
N THR A 5 8.13 13.52 -20.98
CA THR A 5 9.50 13.08 -20.66
C THR A 5 10.13 13.95 -19.57
N ASP A 6 9.73 15.22 -19.45
CA ASP A 6 10.32 16.16 -18.47
C ASP A 6 10.00 15.77 -17.02
N GLY A 7 8.83 15.19 -16.76
CA GLY A 7 8.45 14.70 -15.43
C GLY A 7 9.30 13.51 -14.96
N VAL A 8 9.75 12.66 -15.89
CA VAL A 8 10.59 11.49 -15.59
C VAL A 8 12.03 11.92 -15.29
N VAL A 9 12.53 12.95 -15.97
CA VAL A 9 13.88 13.50 -15.73
C VAL A 9 13.96 14.18 -14.36
N VAL A 10 12.94 14.96 -13.97
CA VAL A 10 12.87 15.57 -12.63
C VAL A 10 12.74 14.51 -11.52
N PHE A 11 12.01 13.42 -11.76
CA PHE A 11 11.87 12.28 -10.85
C PHE A 11 13.22 11.61 -10.54
N TRP A 12 14.12 11.53 -11.52
CA TRP A 12 15.45 10.96 -11.35
C TRP A 12 16.42 11.91 -10.62
N PHE A 13 16.39 13.22 -10.92
CA PHE A 13 17.26 14.20 -10.28
C PHE A 13 16.98 14.34 -8.77
N ILE A 14 15.71 14.37 -8.36
CA ILE A 14 15.33 14.49 -6.93
C ILE A 14 15.72 13.22 -6.15
N SER A 15 15.62 12.04 -6.77
CA SER A 15 16.04 10.78 -6.17
C SER A 15 17.56 10.75 -5.90
N VAL A 16 18.38 11.21 -6.85
CA VAL A 16 19.84 11.25 -6.69
C VAL A 16 20.26 12.25 -5.60
N TYR A 17 19.60 13.41 -5.52
CA TYR A 17 19.91 14.45 -4.53
C TYR A 17 19.45 14.10 -3.09
N LEU A 18 18.33 13.37 -2.95
CA LEU A 18 17.80 12.96 -1.63
C LEU A 18 18.40 11.65 -1.12
N PHE A 19 18.82 10.74 -2.00
CA PHE A 19 19.24 9.38 -1.63
C PHE A 19 20.72 9.09 -1.83
N GLY A 20 21.52 10.04 -2.35
CA GLY A 20 22.99 9.95 -2.36
C GLY A 20 23.50 8.64 -2.95
N CYS A 21 23.27 8.43 -4.25
CA CYS A 21 23.79 7.25 -4.96
C CYS A 21 24.90 7.66 -5.93
N SER A 22 26.14 7.33 -5.58
CA SER A 22 27.33 7.50 -6.41
C SER A 22 27.54 6.28 -7.30
N GLN A 23 26.84 6.19 -8.43
CA GLN A 23 27.26 5.35 -9.56
C GLN A 23 26.91 6.06 -10.88
N GLN A 24 27.77 6.98 -11.29
CA GLN A 24 27.89 7.39 -12.69
C GLN A 24 28.71 6.33 -13.42
N SER A 25 28.07 5.46 -14.21
CA SER A 25 28.58 4.89 -15.47
C SER A 25 27.77 3.65 -15.85
N GLN A 26 26.74 3.86 -16.69
CA GLN A 26 26.29 2.94 -17.76
C GLN A 26 25.00 3.52 -18.36
N LEU A 27 25.13 4.69 -18.98
CA LEU A 27 24.10 5.28 -19.84
C LEU A 27 24.76 5.59 -21.18
N GLN A 28 24.83 4.57 -22.04
CA GLN A 28 24.96 4.74 -23.48
C GLN A 28 24.54 3.44 -24.16
N LYS A 29 23.63 3.55 -25.13
CA LYS A 29 23.03 2.53 -26.00
C LYS A 29 21.71 1.91 -25.52
N LEU A 30 20.62 2.65 -25.74
CA LEU A 30 19.33 2.07 -26.11
C LEU A 30 18.96 2.62 -27.50
N PRO A 31 18.60 1.77 -28.49
CA PRO A 31 18.20 2.25 -29.80
C PRO A 31 16.79 2.83 -29.75
N VAL A 32 16.62 4.02 -30.33
CA VAL A 32 15.31 4.65 -30.55
C VAL A 32 14.64 3.95 -31.72
N MET A 33 13.57 3.19 -31.45
CA MET A 33 12.70 2.61 -32.47
C MET A 33 11.48 3.52 -32.66
N HIS A 34 11.51 4.36 -33.70
CA HIS A 34 10.31 5.03 -34.19
C HIS A 34 9.51 4.05 -35.07
N LYS A 35 8.36 3.61 -34.57
CA LYS A 35 7.24 3.17 -35.41
C LYS A 35 5.95 3.71 -34.83
N GLU A 36 5.39 4.71 -35.51
CA GLU A 36 4.02 5.15 -35.30
C GLU A 36 3.07 4.02 -35.70
N PHE A 37 2.44 3.37 -34.72
CA PHE A 37 1.25 2.56 -34.95
C PHE A 37 0.04 3.41 -34.63
N ASN A 38 -0.73 3.73 -35.66
CA ASN A 38 -1.96 4.50 -35.56
C ASN A 38 -3.07 3.58 -35.04
N VAL A 39 -3.35 3.60 -33.73
CA VAL A 39 -4.33 2.72 -33.05
C VAL A 39 -5.79 3.10 -33.36
N SER A 40 -6.02 3.96 -34.34
CA SER A 40 -7.33 4.52 -34.66
C SER A 40 -8.12 3.75 -35.73
N SER A 41 -7.58 2.64 -36.28
CA SER A 41 -8.23 1.88 -37.36
C SER A 41 -8.78 0.49 -36.99
N VAL A 42 -8.75 0.08 -35.72
CA VAL A 42 -9.10 -1.32 -35.33
C VAL A 42 -10.34 -1.44 -34.43
N VAL A 43 -11.05 -0.37 -34.06
CA VAL A 43 -12.19 -0.49 -33.12
C VAL A 43 -13.45 0.18 -33.65
N ASN A 44 -14.17 -0.52 -34.54
CA ASN A 44 -15.61 -0.40 -34.68
C ASN A 44 -16.28 -1.49 -33.85
N LEU A 45 -16.20 -1.38 -32.52
CA LEU A 45 -16.94 -2.24 -31.60
C LEU A 45 -17.90 -1.35 -30.79
N GLU A 46 -19.17 -1.40 -31.17
CA GLU A 46 -20.27 -0.84 -30.40
C GLU A 46 -20.44 -1.68 -29.12
N PHE A 47 -19.88 -1.20 -28.01
CA PHE A 47 -20.19 -1.75 -26.69
C PHE A 47 -21.62 -1.36 -26.32
N HIS A 48 -22.53 -2.34 -26.32
CA HIS A 48 -23.89 -2.14 -25.81
C HIS A 48 -23.87 -1.70 -24.34
N SER A 49 -24.43 -0.52 -24.09
CA SER A 49 -24.37 0.28 -22.87
C SER A 49 -25.11 -0.28 -21.65
N GLN A 50 -25.59 -1.53 -21.70
CA GLN A 50 -26.36 -2.14 -20.60
C GLN A 50 -25.52 -2.96 -19.62
N ASP A 51 -24.28 -3.35 -19.94
CA ASP A 51 -23.37 -4.10 -19.05
C ASP A 51 -22.43 -3.19 -18.21
N LEU A 52 -22.51 -1.86 -18.37
CA LEU A 52 -21.53 -0.88 -17.86
C LEU A 52 -21.93 -0.18 -16.54
N GLN A 53 -22.93 -0.68 -15.81
CA GLN A 53 -23.30 -0.13 -14.49
C GLN A 53 -22.42 -0.63 -13.32
N ILE A 54 -21.38 -1.42 -13.60
CA ILE A 54 -20.35 -1.73 -12.59
C ILE A 54 -19.25 -0.71 -12.75
N ASP A 55 -19.12 0.16 -11.75
CA ASP A 55 -18.04 1.15 -11.66
C ASP A 55 -16.69 0.45 -11.89
N SER A 56 -16.10 0.65 -13.07
CA SER A 56 -14.79 0.12 -13.46
C SER A 56 -13.66 0.62 -12.55
N ARG A 57 -13.98 1.53 -11.61
CA ARG A 57 -13.11 2.04 -10.55
C ARG A 57 -13.38 1.42 -9.18
N SER A 58 -14.16 0.35 -9.08
CA SER A 58 -14.40 -0.30 -7.80
C SER A 58 -13.11 -0.91 -7.26
N ASP A 59 -12.56 -0.34 -6.19
CA ASP A 59 -11.42 -0.91 -5.46
C ASP A 59 -11.78 -2.19 -4.67
N GLU A 60 -13.05 -2.61 -4.72
CA GLU A 60 -13.57 -3.73 -3.96
C GLU A 60 -13.46 -5.03 -4.75
N PHE A 61 -12.49 -5.86 -4.38
CA PHE A 61 -12.21 -7.14 -5.05
C PHE A 61 -13.46 -8.03 -5.22
N LYS A 62 -14.35 -8.06 -4.23
CA LYS A 62 -15.61 -8.84 -4.29
C LYS A 62 -16.49 -8.46 -5.49
N LYS A 63 -16.53 -7.18 -5.85
CA LYS A 63 -17.37 -6.69 -6.95
C LYS A 63 -16.78 -7.05 -8.30
N ILE A 64 -15.44 -7.02 -8.42
CA ILE A 64 -14.76 -7.28 -9.69
C ILE A 64 -14.78 -8.76 -10.07
N VAL A 65 -14.65 -9.69 -9.12
CA VAL A 65 -14.56 -11.15 -9.40
C VAL A 65 -15.76 -11.68 -10.20
N GLY A 66 -16.95 -11.10 -10.04
CA GLY A 66 -18.15 -11.49 -10.78
C GLY A 66 -18.29 -10.87 -12.18
N THR A 67 -17.30 -10.08 -12.63
CA THR A 67 -17.38 -9.32 -13.89
C THR A 67 -16.56 -9.94 -15.01
N LYS A 68 -16.91 -9.61 -16.25
CA LYS A 68 -16.11 -9.97 -17.45
C LYS A 68 -14.72 -9.34 -17.46
N LEU A 69 -14.48 -8.31 -16.63
CA LEU A 69 -13.19 -7.61 -16.52
C LEU A 69 -12.24 -8.26 -15.50
N PHE A 70 -12.65 -9.37 -14.88
CA PHE A 70 -11.82 -10.04 -13.88
C PHE A 70 -10.72 -10.88 -14.54
N VAL A 71 -9.48 -10.51 -14.25
CA VAL A 71 -8.30 -11.33 -14.54
C VAL A 71 -7.75 -11.90 -13.25
N ASP A 72 -7.63 -13.22 -13.19
CA ASP A 72 -7.22 -13.91 -11.97
C ASP A 72 -5.72 -13.76 -11.69
N LYS A 73 -5.41 -12.83 -10.78
CA LYS A 73 -4.09 -12.55 -10.20
C LYS A 73 -3.96 -13.05 -8.75
N THR A 74 -4.85 -13.94 -8.30
CA THR A 74 -4.94 -14.37 -6.90
C THR A 74 -3.71 -15.12 -6.39
N LEU A 75 -2.87 -15.66 -7.27
CA LEU A 75 -1.59 -16.26 -6.88
C LEU A 75 -0.62 -15.28 -6.23
N LEU A 76 -0.82 -13.96 -6.38
CA LEU A 76 -0.09 -12.95 -5.61
C LEU A 76 -0.16 -13.22 -4.10
N ILE A 77 -1.32 -13.71 -3.62
CA ILE A 77 -1.53 -14.07 -2.22
C ILE A 77 -0.52 -15.13 -1.75
N ARG A 78 -0.08 -16.05 -2.61
CA ARG A 78 0.96 -17.02 -2.24
C ARG A 78 2.35 -16.40 -2.24
N GLU A 79 2.64 -15.56 -3.22
CA GLU A 79 3.96 -14.93 -3.40
C GLU A 79 4.35 -14.05 -2.21
N ILE A 80 3.39 -13.34 -1.62
CA ILE A 80 3.65 -12.50 -0.43
C ILE A 80 4.11 -13.30 0.80
N PHE A 81 3.81 -14.61 0.89
CA PHE A 81 4.22 -15.44 2.03
C PHE A 81 5.70 -15.81 2.03
N CYS A 82 6.41 -15.54 0.93
CA CYS A 82 7.86 -15.68 0.90
C CYS A 82 8.58 -14.55 1.65
N TYR A 83 7.84 -13.55 2.15
CA TYR A 83 8.39 -12.36 2.81
C TYR A 83 7.65 -12.06 4.11
N ASN A 84 8.42 -11.62 5.12
CA ASN A 84 7.85 -11.05 6.34
C ASN A 84 7.55 -9.57 6.15
N SER A 85 8.43 -8.83 5.46
CA SER A 85 8.24 -7.40 5.17
C SER A 85 8.46 -7.14 3.68
N LEU A 86 7.45 -6.60 3.00
CA LEU A 86 7.45 -6.41 1.55
C LEU A 86 6.88 -5.02 1.18
N ILE A 87 7.64 -4.25 0.39
CA ILE A 87 7.13 -3.08 -0.33
C ILE A 87 6.95 -3.46 -1.78
N ILE A 88 5.76 -3.20 -2.32
CA ILE A 88 5.46 -3.35 -3.74
C ILE A 88 5.24 -1.96 -4.34
N ALA A 89 6.18 -1.53 -5.17
CA ALA A 89 6.16 -0.25 -5.86
C ALA A 89 5.66 -0.46 -7.30
N ALA A 90 4.53 0.15 -7.63
CA ALA A 90 3.94 0.14 -8.97
C ALA A 90 3.29 1.50 -9.32
N PRO A 91 3.12 1.84 -10.61
CA PRO A 91 2.61 3.13 -11.02
C PRO A 91 1.15 3.31 -10.62
N ARG A 92 0.66 4.55 -10.72
CA ARG A 92 -0.77 4.84 -10.50
C ARG A 92 -1.63 4.00 -11.46
N TYR A 93 -2.77 3.53 -10.97
CA TYR A 93 -3.75 2.72 -11.72
C TYR A 93 -3.32 1.30 -12.13
N PHE A 94 -2.21 0.77 -11.60
CA PHE A 94 -1.77 -0.62 -11.85
C PHE A 94 -2.41 -1.68 -10.92
N GLY A 95 -3.54 -1.36 -10.28
CA GLY A 95 -4.27 -2.32 -9.43
C GLY A 95 -3.68 -2.57 -8.03
N LYS A 96 -2.86 -1.65 -7.51
CA LYS A 96 -2.27 -1.77 -6.15
C LYS A 96 -3.33 -1.90 -5.05
N THR A 97 -4.27 -0.97 -5.01
CA THR A 97 -5.37 -0.95 -4.03
C THR A 97 -6.26 -2.18 -4.16
N LEU A 98 -6.58 -2.59 -5.40
CA LEU A 98 -7.30 -3.83 -5.66
C LEU A 98 -6.58 -5.06 -5.09
N ASN A 99 -5.27 -5.19 -5.37
CA ASN A 99 -4.46 -6.31 -4.92
C ASN A 99 -4.32 -6.37 -3.39
N ILE A 100 -4.10 -5.24 -2.73
CA ILE A 100 -4.01 -5.22 -1.26
C ILE A 100 -5.38 -5.49 -0.61
N ASN A 101 -6.48 -5.04 -1.22
CA ASN A 101 -7.84 -5.38 -0.78
C ASN A 101 -8.16 -6.87 -0.98
N MET A 102 -7.69 -7.48 -2.09
CA MET A 102 -7.76 -8.93 -2.31
C MET A 102 -7.03 -9.69 -1.20
N ILE A 103 -5.79 -9.30 -0.89
CA ILE A 103 -4.98 -9.92 0.17
C ILE A 103 -5.67 -9.75 1.53
N ARG A 104 -6.17 -8.54 1.84
CA ARG A 104 -6.93 -8.25 3.05
C ARG A 104 -8.10 -9.21 3.19
N LEU A 105 -8.92 -9.32 2.13
CA LEU A 105 -10.13 -10.13 2.13
C LEU A 105 -9.81 -11.61 2.39
N PHE A 106 -8.72 -12.12 1.80
CA PHE A 106 -8.29 -13.50 1.97
C PHE A 106 -7.76 -13.81 3.39
N LEU A 107 -7.02 -12.89 4.01
CA LEU A 107 -6.29 -13.15 5.25
C LEU A 107 -7.06 -12.81 6.52
N ASP A 108 -7.87 -11.75 6.48
CA ASP A 108 -8.51 -11.17 7.66
C ASP A 108 -9.46 -12.17 8.33
N LYS A 109 -9.17 -12.49 9.60
CA LYS A 109 -9.95 -13.44 10.39
C LYS A 109 -11.34 -12.94 10.78
N ASN A 110 -11.56 -11.64 10.73
CA ASN A 110 -12.84 -11.03 11.14
C ASN A 110 -13.86 -11.02 9.98
N GLN A 111 -13.48 -11.51 8.79
CA GLN A 111 -14.37 -11.62 7.64
C GLN A 111 -15.35 -12.79 7.79
N ASN A 112 -16.50 -12.70 7.11
CA ASN A 112 -17.42 -13.82 6.98
C ASN A 112 -16.82 -14.91 6.09
N ARG A 113 -16.31 -15.98 6.70
CA ARG A 113 -15.57 -17.06 6.01
C ARG A 113 -16.35 -17.68 4.84
N SER A 114 -17.68 -17.80 4.93
CA SER A 114 -18.52 -18.37 3.87
C SER A 114 -18.64 -17.43 2.66
N GLU A 115 -18.81 -16.14 2.92
CA GLU A 115 -18.86 -15.12 1.86
C GLU A 115 -17.50 -14.94 1.17
N VAL A 116 -16.41 -14.95 1.95
CA VAL A 116 -15.07 -14.90 1.36
C VAL A 116 -14.82 -16.17 0.53
N LYS A 117 -15.30 -17.33 0.97
CA LYS A 117 -15.14 -18.58 0.22
C LYS A 117 -15.81 -18.49 -1.15
N SER A 118 -17.01 -17.93 -1.27
CA SER A 118 -17.67 -17.79 -2.57
C SER A 118 -16.92 -16.85 -3.53
N VAL A 119 -16.16 -15.88 -3.00
CA VAL A 119 -15.34 -14.96 -3.80
C VAL A 119 -14.08 -15.66 -4.34
N PHE A 120 -13.44 -16.53 -3.56
CA PHE A 120 -12.21 -17.18 -4.00
C PHE A 120 -12.44 -18.55 -4.65
N GLN A 121 -13.60 -19.17 -4.49
CA GLN A 121 -13.89 -20.47 -5.10
C GLN A 121 -13.76 -20.39 -6.62
N GLY A 122 -12.94 -21.27 -7.20
CA GLY A 122 -12.65 -21.30 -8.64
C GLY A 122 -11.44 -20.45 -9.07
N THR A 123 -10.89 -19.61 -8.18
CA THR A 123 -9.67 -18.86 -8.47
C THR A 123 -8.41 -19.74 -8.42
N LYS A 124 -7.34 -19.32 -9.08
CA LYS A 124 -6.03 -19.98 -9.13
C LYS A 124 -5.49 -20.26 -7.74
N VAL A 125 -5.60 -19.31 -6.78
CA VAL A 125 -5.14 -19.54 -5.39
C VAL A 125 -5.93 -20.66 -4.70
N TRP A 126 -7.22 -20.80 -5.01
CA TRP A 126 -8.12 -21.75 -4.36
C TRP A 126 -7.78 -23.21 -4.67
N SER A 127 -7.15 -23.45 -5.82
CA SER A 127 -6.63 -24.78 -6.20
C SER A 127 -5.51 -25.29 -5.26
N HIS A 128 -4.89 -24.40 -4.47
CA HIS A 128 -3.82 -24.77 -3.53
C HIS A 128 -4.38 -25.14 -2.15
N HIS A 129 -5.05 -26.29 -2.04
CA HIS A 129 -5.79 -26.71 -0.83
C HIS A 129 -4.97 -26.65 0.48
N THR A 130 -3.71 -27.07 0.47
CA THR A 130 -2.83 -27.01 1.65
C THR A 130 -2.60 -25.57 2.10
N PHE A 131 -2.37 -24.65 1.16
CA PHE A 131 -2.22 -23.23 1.44
C PHE A 131 -3.53 -22.61 1.96
N ILE A 132 -4.67 -22.93 1.34
CA ILE A 132 -5.99 -22.47 1.80
C ILE A 132 -6.26 -22.92 3.23
N SER A 133 -6.05 -24.20 3.54
CA SER A 133 -6.31 -24.76 4.87
C SER A 133 -5.55 -24.01 5.98
N LYS A 134 -4.33 -23.57 5.68
CA LYS A 134 -3.43 -22.92 6.63
C LYS A 134 -3.68 -21.42 6.80
N HIS A 135 -4.01 -20.73 5.70
CA HIS A 135 -3.92 -19.25 5.67
C HIS A 135 -5.26 -18.53 5.55
N PHE A 136 -6.28 -19.18 5.01
CA PHE A 136 -7.57 -18.57 4.70
C PHE A 136 -8.29 -18.05 5.96
N CYS A 137 -8.64 -16.75 5.96
CA CYS A 137 -9.32 -16.02 7.04
C CYS A 137 -8.77 -16.37 8.44
N SER A 138 -7.45 -16.31 8.62
CA SER A 138 -6.79 -16.84 9.81
C SER A 138 -5.95 -15.82 10.58
N TYR A 139 -5.80 -14.60 10.08
CA TYR A 139 -4.88 -13.61 10.62
C TYR A 139 -5.61 -12.44 11.30
N PRO A 140 -5.24 -12.07 12.54
CA PRO A 140 -5.47 -10.72 13.04
C PRO A 140 -4.81 -9.73 12.09
N LEU A 141 -5.59 -8.78 11.57
CA LEU A 141 -5.14 -7.95 10.47
C LEU A 141 -5.43 -6.47 10.74
N ILE A 142 -4.40 -5.64 10.54
CA ILE A 142 -4.53 -4.18 10.49
C ILE A 142 -4.42 -3.77 9.02
N PHE A 143 -5.43 -3.04 8.53
CA PHE A 143 -5.40 -2.41 7.21
C PHE A 143 -5.55 -0.90 7.36
N CYS A 144 -4.61 -0.14 6.81
CA CYS A 144 -4.69 1.31 6.72
C CYS A 144 -4.18 1.82 5.37
N SER A 145 -4.73 2.94 4.92
CA SER A 145 -4.17 3.71 3.82
C SER A 145 -3.46 4.93 4.38
N PHE A 146 -2.28 5.24 3.86
CA PHE A 146 -1.57 6.49 4.15
C PHE A 146 -1.88 7.56 3.11
N ARG A 147 -3.00 7.45 2.38
CA ARG A 147 -3.46 8.50 1.49
C ARG A 147 -3.75 9.78 2.27
N ALA A 148 -3.23 10.90 1.80
CA ALA A 148 -3.51 12.18 2.45
C ALA A 148 -4.93 12.64 2.09
N ILE A 149 -5.79 12.77 3.10
CA ILE A 149 -7.13 13.38 2.93
C ILE A 149 -7.04 14.91 2.92
N THR A 150 -6.02 15.45 3.59
CA THR A 150 -5.76 16.88 3.71
C THR A 150 -4.31 17.17 3.39
N GLU A 151 -4.05 18.38 2.92
CA GLU A 151 -2.72 18.88 2.57
C GLU A 151 -1.71 18.73 3.73
N VAL A 152 -0.51 18.22 3.42
CA VAL A 152 0.57 17.99 4.39
C VAL A 152 1.75 18.90 4.06
N LEU A 153 1.84 19.98 4.83
CA LEU A 153 2.79 21.09 4.60
C LEU A 153 3.92 21.18 5.62
N CYS A 154 3.80 20.48 6.76
CA CYS A 154 4.80 20.50 7.82
C CYS A 154 4.59 19.32 8.76
N LEU A 155 5.46 19.18 9.77
CA LEU A 155 5.35 18.12 10.76
C LEU A 155 4.00 18.14 11.50
N LYS A 156 3.46 19.33 11.80
CA LYS A 156 2.19 19.45 12.53
C LYS A 156 1.02 18.86 11.75
N THR A 157 0.92 19.16 10.46
CA THR A 157 -0.13 18.62 9.59
C THR A 157 0.08 17.13 9.32
N MET A 158 1.33 16.68 9.17
CA MET A 158 1.67 15.26 9.09
C MET A 158 1.19 14.46 10.32
N VAL A 159 1.52 14.95 11.52
CA VAL A 159 1.10 14.32 12.78
C VAL A 159 -0.42 14.30 12.90
N ASN A 160 -1.10 15.38 12.51
CA ASN A 160 -2.56 15.43 12.50
C ASN A 160 -3.18 14.42 11.53
N THR A 161 -2.60 14.22 10.34
CA THR A 161 -3.03 13.18 9.40
C THR A 161 -2.93 11.80 10.05
N PHE A 162 -1.80 11.48 10.69
CA PHE A 162 -1.63 10.21 11.38
C PHE A 162 -2.54 10.06 12.62
N ARG A 163 -2.83 11.13 13.37
CA ARG A 163 -3.83 11.08 14.45
C ARG A 163 -5.21 10.63 13.92
N ARG A 164 -5.61 11.06 12.73
CA ARG A 164 -6.88 10.64 12.10
C ARG A 164 -6.83 9.18 11.64
N ILE A 165 -5.74 8.76 11.00
CA ILE A 165 -5.53 7.35 10.61
C ILE A 165 -5.61 6.44 11.85
N LEU A 166 -4.93 6.82 12.95
CA LEU A 166 -4.95 6.07 14.20
C LEU A 166 -6.33 6.07 14.83
N LEU A 167 -7.04 7.20 14.86
CA LEU A 167 -8.40 7.27 15.37
C LEU A 167 -9.30 6.24 14.69
N GLU A 168 -9.27 6.17 13.36
CA GLU A 168 -10.04 5.18 12.60
C GLU A 168 -9.63 3.74 12.91
N LEU A 169 -8.33 3.46 12.98
CA LEU A 169 -7.80 2.14 13.30
C LEU A 169 -8.24 1.67 14.68
N PHE A 170 -8.15 2.54 15.70
CA PHE A 170 -8.58 2.22 17.05
C PHE A 170 -10.11 2.09 17.15
N TYR A 171 -10.90 2.94 16.47
CA TYR A 171 -12.35 2.76 16.41
C TYR A 171 -12.77 1.44 15.75
N LYS A 172 -12.14 1.05 14.64
CA LYS A 172 -12.41 -0.25 13.98
C LYS A 172 -12.12 -1.44 14.89
N ASN A 173 -11.26 -1.26 15.89
CA ASN A 173 -10.90 -2.30 16.87
C ASN A 173 -11.49 -2.03 18.25
N PHE A 174 -12.62 -1.32 18.35
CA PHE A 174 -13.20 -0.90 19.63
C PHE A 174 -13.46 -2.04 20.62
N TYR A 175 -13.68 -3.27 20.14
CA TYR A 175 -13.80 -4.47 20.98
C TYR A 175 -12.61 -4.66 21.95
N LEU A 176 -11.41 -4.16 21.61
CA LEU A 176 -10.24 -4.21 22.49
C LEU A 176 -10.43 -3.39 23.77
N SER A 177 -11.23 -2.33 23.76
CA SER A 177 -11.51 -1.54 24.97
C SER A 177 -12.22 -2.34 26.08
N HIS A 178 -12.81 -3.49 25.74
CA HIS A 178 -13.49 -4.41 26.65
C HIS A 178 -12.81 -5.80 26.71
N SER A 179 -11.63 -5.97 26.09
CA SER A 179 -10.92 -7.24 26.07
C SER A 179 -10.52 -7.68 27.48
N ASN A 180 -10.87 -8.90 27.87
CA ASN A 180 -10.41 -9.52 29.12
C ASN A 180 -8.93 -9.93 29.09
N LYS A 181 -8.26 -9.85 27.93
CA LYS A 181 -6.83 -10.12 27.76
C LYS A 181 -5.95 -8.88 27.94
N LEU A 182 -6.56 -7.69 28.02
CA LEU A 182 -5.85 -6.44 28.26
C LEU A 182 -6.06 -6.03 29.72
N ASN A 183 -5.01 -5.50 30.35
CA ASN A 183 -5.12 -4.91 31.68
C ASN A 183 -5.73 -3.49 31.61
N GLU A 184 -6.05 -2.89 32.76
CA GLU A 184 -6.72 -1.58 32.78
C GLU A 184 -5.86 -0.43 32.23
N GLU A 185 -4.54 -0.49 32.41
CA GLU A 185 -3.63 0.50 31.82
C GLU A 185 -3.63 0.43 30.29
N GLN A 186 -3.56 -0.77 29.72
CA GLN A 186 -3.63 -1.00 28.27
C GLN A 186 -4.97 -0.54 27.70
N LYS A 187 -6.09 -0.83 28.39
CA LYS A 187 -7.42 -0.32 28.00
C LYS A 187 -7.50 1.19 28.11
N SER A 188 -6.89 1.79 29.13
CA SER A 188 -6.80 3.25 29.29
C SER A 188 -6.05 3.87 28.11
N THR A 189 -4.87 3.34 27.77
CA THR A 189 -4.09 3.73 26.60
C THR A 189 -4.90 3.59 25.31
N PHE A 190 -5.59 2.46 25.10
CA PHE A 190 -6.47 2.26 23.94
C PHE A 190 -7.56 3.34 23.86
N ARG A 191 -8.24 3.64 24.98
CA ARG A 191 -9.28 4.68 25.04
C ARG A 191 -8.71 6.08 24.80
N ARG A 192 -7.44 6.34 25.16
CA ARG A 192 -6.75 7.62 24.89
C ARG A 192 -6.59 7.87 23.40
N TYR A 193 -6.20 6.87 22.60
CA TYR A 193 -6.12 6.98 21.13
C TYR A 193 -7.46 7.30 20.46
N ILE A 194 -8.58 7.13 21.16
CA ILE A 194 -9.92 7.48 20.68
C ILE A 194 -10.34 8.86 21.22
N LYS A 195 -10.44 8.97 22.55
CA LYS A 195 -11.03 10.14 23.23
C LYS A 195 -10.13 11.38 23.21
N GLN A 196 -8.81 11.18 23.22
CA GLN A 196 -7.80 12.23 23.35
C GLN A 196 -6.83 12.19 22.15
N HIS A 197 -7.28 11.72 20.98
CA HIS A 197 -6.41 11.54 19.80
C HIS A 197 -5.71 12.84 19.37
N ARG A 198 -6.32 14.01 19.63
CA ARG A 198 -5.74 15.33 19.31
C ARG A 198 -4.57 15.71 20.23
N ASP A 199 -4.52 15.13 21.42
CA ASP A 199 -3.54 15.45 22.46
C ASP A 199 -2.36 14.46 22.47
N LEU A 200 -2.42 13.41 21.64
CA LEU A 200 -1.31 12.45 21.47
C LEU A 200 -0.05 13.16 21.00
N SER A 201 1.04 13.03 21.72
CA SER A 201 2.36 13.54 21.32
C SER A 201 2.81 12.95 19.98
N THR A 202 3.78 13.61 19.33
CA THR A 202 4.38 13.11 18.08
C THR A 202 4.93 11.69 18.22
N ASP A 203 5.51 11.34 19.37
CA ASP A 203 6.02 10.00 19.66
C ASP A 203 4.90 8.97 19.84
N GLU A 204 3.83 9.30 20.58
CA GLU A 204 2.65 8.44 20.70
C GLU A 204 2.01 8.16 19.33
N VAL A 205 1.95 9.17 18.46
CA VAL A 205 1.44 9.01 17.09
C VAL A 205 2.37 8.14 16.25
N ALA A 206 3.69 8.35 16.33
CA ALA A 206 4.65 7.52 15.60
C ALA A 206 4.58 6.03 15.99
N LYS A 207 4.26 5.73 17.26
CA LYS A 207 4.14 4.36 17.79
C LYS A 207 2.74 3.76 17.63
N GLY A 208 1.73 4.54 17.26
CA GLY A 208 0.32 4.15 17.41
C GLY A 208 -0.08 2.84 16.71
N ILE A 209 0.42 2.58 15.50
CA ILE A 209 0.13 1.34 14.77
C ILE A 209 0.75 0.13 15.49
N ARG A 210 1.99 0.27 15.97
CA ARG A 210 2.67 -0.76 16.77
C ARG A 210 1.91 -1.03 18.08
N VAL A 211 1.44 0.02 18.75
CA VAL A 211 0.64 -0.11 19.99
C VAL A 211 -0.65 -0.90 19.72
N LEU A 212 -1.36 -0.59 18.64
CA LEU A 212 -2.54 -1.34 18.25
C LEU A 212 -2.21 -2.82 17.94
N ALA A 213 -1.13 -3.06 17.20
CA ALA A 213 -0.68 -4.42 16.88
C ALA A 213 -0.36 -5.24 18.15
N ASN A 214 0.29 -4.64 19.14
CA ASN A 214 0.50 -5.27 20.45
C ASN A 214 -0.84 -5.66 21.11
N PHE A 215 -1.80 -4.75 21.20
CA PHE A 215 -3.08 -5.04 21.82
C PHE A 215 -3.86 -6.14 21.10
N MET A 216 -3.84 -6.15 19.77
CA MET A 216 -4.42 -7.23 18.97
C MET A 216 -3.69 -8.55 19.19
N CYS A 217 -2.35 -8.54 19.27
CA CYS A 217 -1.55 -9.74 19.52
C CYS A 217 -1.90 -10.36 20.88
N LEU A 218 -2.01 -9.54 21.94
CA LEU A 218 -2.43 -9.99 23.26
C LEU A 218 -3.86 -10.55 23.27
N HIS A 219 -4.79 -9.85 22.61
CA HIS A 219 -6.19 -10.28 22.56
C HIS A 219 -6.38 -11.61 21.81
N TYR A 220 -5.73 -11.76 20.65
CA TYR A 220 -5.90 -12.94 19.81
C TYR A 220 -4.92 -14.06 20.11
N GLY A 221 -3.87 -13.83 20.91
CA GLY A 221 -2.80 -14.80 21.13
C GLY A 221 -2.01 -15.15 19.86
N LYS A 222 -2.06 -14.29 18.84
CA LYS A 222 -1.43 -14.50 17.53
C LYS A 222 -0.88 -13.18 17.00
N LYS A 223 0.31 -13.23 16.40
CA LYS A 223 0.95 -12.07 15.77
C LYS A 223 0.07 -11.49 14.64
N VAL A 224 0.17 -10.19 14.46
CA VAL A 224 -0.67 -9.40 13.56
C VAL A 224 -0.03 -9.28 12.17
N THR A 225 -0.85 -9.34 11.13
CA THR A 225 -0.44 -8.94 9.77
C THR A 225 -0.88 -7.49 9.51
N ILE A 226 0.02 -6.67 8.98
CA ILE A 226 -0.23 -5.25 8.67
C ILE A 226 -0.18 -5.06 7.16
N LEU A 227 -1.23 -4.46 6.63
CA LEU A 227 -1.36 -4.06 5.23
C LEU A 227 -1.45 -2.53 5.17
N ILE A 228 -0.52 -1.89 4.45
CA ILE A 228 -0.47 -0.43 4.27
C ILE A 228 -0.61 -0.10 2.79
N ASP A 229 -1.70 0.55 2.40
CA ASP A 229 -1.83 1.09 1.04
C ASP A 229 -1.33 2.53 0.96
N ASP A 230 -0.87 2.93 -0.22
CA ASP A 230 -0.40 4.29 -0.52
C ASP A 230 0.61 4.82 0.53
N TYR A 231 1.55 3.98 0.96
CA TYR A 231 2.46 4.28 2.08
C TYR A 231 3.30 5.56 1.91
N ASP A 232 3.47 6.01 0.67
CA ASP A 232 4.29 7.12 0.22
C ASP A 232 3.46 8.31 -0.31
N ASP A 233 2.13 8.19 -0.40
CA ASP A 233 1.27 9.21 -1.01
C ASP A 233 1.37 10.56 -0.30
N ILE A 234 1.38 10.59 1.04
CA ILE A 234 1.58 11.83 1.81
C ILE A 234 2.91 12.54 1.44
N VAL A 235 3.96 11.77 1.18
CA VAL A 235 5.28 12.33 0.80
C VAL A 235 5.26 12.81 -0.65
N LEU A 236 4.65 12.03 -1.55
CA LEU A 236 4.54 12.40 -2.96
C LEU A 236 3.69 13.64 -3.18
N GLN A 237 2.58 13.79 -2.45
CA GLN A 237 1.79 15.01 -2.51
C GLN A 237 2.62 16.23 -2.08
N ASN A 238 3.43 16.10 -1.02
CA ASN A 238 4.31 17.19 -0.59
C ASN A 238 5.37 17.58 -1.64
N ILE A 239 5.86 16.61 -2.43
CA ILE A 239 6.93 16.84 -3.43
C ILE A 239 6.37 17.33 -4.77
N PHE A 240 5.21 16.84 -5.20
CA PHE A 240 4.70 17.00 -6.58
C PHE A 240 3.44 17.87 -6.70
N ASP A 241 2.99 18.55 -5.65
CA ASP A 241 1.80 19.38 -5.73
C ASP A 241 1.96 20.56 -6.71
N GLN A 242 1.25 20.49 -7.83
CA GLN A 242 1.24 21.50 -8.90
C GLN A 242 0.50 22.79 -8.48
N HIS A 243 -0.30 22.74 -7.41
CA HIS A 243 -0.95 23.93 -6.83
C HIS A 243 -0.07 24.64 -5.80
N TYR A 244 1.09 24.07 -5.47
CA TYR A 244 2.09 24.72 -4.66
C TYR A 244 2.82 25.77 -5.51
N LYS A 245 2.24 26.98 -5.55
CA LYS A 245 2.96 28.19 -5.95
C LYS A 245 4.34 28.19 -5.27
N PRO A 246 5.41 28.68 -5.92
CA PRO A 246 6.74 28.80 -5.32
C PRO A 246 6.70 29.81 -4.16
N ARG A 247 6.15 29.39 -3.01
CA ARG A 247 5.90 30.20 -1.82
C ARG A 247 7.04 30.13 -0.82
N THR A 248 8.00 29.23 -1.05
CA THR A 248 9.15 28.96 -0.18
C THR A 248 10.39 28.74 -1.03
N LYS A 249 11.54 29.17 -0.53
CA LYS A 249 12.82 28.93 -1.21
C LYS A 249 13.05 27.42 -1.32
N GLU A 250 13.67 26.93 -2.39
CA GLU A 250 13.96 25.51 -2.61
C GLU A 250 14.57 24.83 -1.37
N ASN A 251 15.48 25.51 -0.68
CA ASN A 251 16.08 25.03 0.57
C ASN A 251 15.05 24.78 1.70
N GLU A 252 14.04 25.63 1.85
CA GLU A 252 12.99 25.47 2.87
C GLU A 252 12.11 24.25 2.56
N GLN A 253 11.82 24.01 1.27
CA GLN A 253 11.06 22.84 0.83
C GLN A 253 11.83 21.55 1.16
N ILE A 254 13.12 21.51 0.83
CA ILE A 254 13.98 20.37 1.18
C ILE A 254 13.95 20.09 2.68
N GLN A 255 13.96 21.12 3.53
CA GLN A 255 13.90 20.93 4.98
C GLN A 255 12.53 20.40 5.44
N ILE A 256 11.43 20.94 4.92
CA ILE A 256 10.08 20.48 5.21
C ILE A 256 9.91 19.01 4.80
N THR A 257 10.28 18.66 3.57
CA THR A 257 10.20 17.29 3.05
C THR A 257 11.06 16.35 3.89
N LYS A 258 12.28 16.74 4.29
CA LYS A 258 13.14 15.94 5.18
C LYS A 258 12.47 15.65 6.52
N VAL A 259 11.79 16.63 7.13
CA VAL A 259 11.10 16.47 8.41
C VAL A 259 9.88 15.55 8.28
N ILE A 260 9.05 15.74 7.24
CA ILE A 260 7.88 14.89 6.96
C ILE A 260 8.33 13.44 6.72
N PHE A 261 9.36 13.27 5.88
CA PHE A 261 9.91 11.97 5.56
C PHE A 261 10.57 11.30 6.77
N GLY A 262 11.24 12.08 7.62
CA GLY A 262 11.79 11.62 8.89
C GLY A 262 10.71 11.07 9.83
N PHE A 263 9.56 11.73 9.91
CA PHE A 263 8.43 11.24 10.68
C PHE A 263 7.83 9.95 10.11
N LEU A 264 7.62 9.87 8.78
CA LEU A 264 7.15 8.63 8.13
C LEU A 264 8.12 7.47 8.39
N LYS A 265 9.43 7.70 8.23
CA LYS A 265 10.47 6.70 8.56
C LYS A 265 10.39 6.25 10.02
N ASN A 266 10.09 7.15 10.95
CA ASN A 266 9.94 6.79 12.36
C ASN A 266 8.72 5.89 12.60
N VAL A 267 7.57 6.19 11.97
CA VAL A 267 6.38 5.33 12.01
C VAL A 267 6.71 3.94 11.47
N LEU A 268 7.33 3.87 10.28
CA LEU A 268 7.68 2.60 9.64
C LEU A 268 8.69 1.81 10.46
N ALA A 269 9.68 2.47 11.08
CA ALA A 269 10.67 1.82 11.93
C ALA A 269 10.04 1.11 13.13
N HIS A 270 9.08 1.75 13.82
CA HIS A 270 8.37 1.12 14.95
C HIS A 270 7.58 -0.12 14.55
N ILE A 271 7.07 -0.17 13.32
CA ILE A 271 6.31 -1.32 12.80
C ILE A 271 7.28 -2.42 12.32
N LEU A 272 8.28 -2.05 11.53
CA LEU A 272 9.23 -2.97 10.92
C LEU A 272 10.13 -3.70 11.92
N GLN A 273 10.40 -3.09 13.08
CA GLN A 273 11.26 -3.68 14.13
C GLN A 273 10.51 -4.59 15.11
N ASP A 274 9.18 -4.55 15.15
CA ASP A 274 8.41 -5.30 16.15
C ASP A 274 8.11 -6.73 15.70
N SER A 275 9.13 -7.59 15.74
CA SER A 275 8.99 -9.01 15.41
C SER A 275 8.24 -9.82 16.47
N TYR A 276 7.96 -9.25 17.65
CA TYR A 276 7.26 -9.94 18.74
C TYR A 276 5.75 -9.96 18.52
N HIS A 277 5.18 -8.83 18.08
CA HIS A 277 3.73 -8.69 17.91
C HIS A 277 3.29 -8.76 16.45
N ILE A 278 4.21 -8.55 15.50
CA ILE A 278 3.90 -8.44 14.07
C ILE A 278 4.53 -9.62 13.33
N GLU A 279 3.72 -10.32 12.55
CA GLU A 279 4.15 -11.45 11.72
C GLU A 279 4.60 -10.99 10.35
N ARG A 280 3.82 -10.10 9.74
CA ARG A 280 3.99 -9.71 8.34
C ARG A 280 3.54 -8.28 8.09
N ILE A 281 4.27 -7.58 7.24
CA ILE A 281 3.99 -6.23 6.79
C ILE A 281 4.04 -6.21 5.27
N ILE A 282 2.96 -5.79 4.63
CA ILE A 282 2.89 -5.62 3.18
C ILE A 282 2.48 -4.18 2.92
N MET A 283 3.25 -3.48 2.11
CA MET A 283 3.02 -2.09 1.77
C MET A 283 2.97 -1.92 0.27
N THR A 284 2.06 -1.08 -0.21
CA THR A 284 1.94 -0.70 -1.62
C THR A 284 2.10 0.80 -1.78
N GLY A 285 2.79 1.21 -2.85
CA GLY A 285 2.98 2.62 -3.21
C GLY A 285 3.61 2.79 -4.58
N ILE A 286 4.15 3.98 -4.86
CA ILE A 286 4.77 4.32 -6.14
C ILE A 286 6.30 4.34 -6.03
N MET A 287 6.81 4.93 -4.96
CA MET A 287 8.22 5.03 -4.60
C MET A 287 8.74 3.68 -4.13
N ASN A 288 10.01 3.44 -4.43
CA ASN A 288 10.79 2.38 -3.82
C ASN A 288 11.64 3.01 -2.70
N LEU A 289 11.13 3.04 -1.47
CA LEU A 289 11.85 3.63 -0.34
C LEU A 289 12.84 2.63 0.27
N GLU A 290 14.13 2.93 0.19
CA GLU A 290 15.14 2.20 0.94
C GLU A 290 15.10 2.59 2.43
N VAL A 291 14.44 1.76 3.24
CA VAL A 291 14.44 1.88 4.72
C VAL A 291 15.65 1.15 5.34
N HIS A 292 16.46 0.48 4.50
CA HIS A 292 17.41 -0.58 4.88
C HIS A 292 18.62 -0.16 5.71
N LYS A 293 19.19 1.03 5.52
CA LYS A 293 20.55 1.31 6.02
C LYS A 293 20.68 1.50 7.54
N LYS A 294 19.57 1.58 8.30
CA LYS A 294 19.63 1.88 9.74
C LYS A 294 19.00 0.83 10.65
N TYR A 295 18.16 -0.04 10.11
CA TYR A 295 17.36 -0.97 10.88
C TYR A 295 17.54 -2.33 10.24
N ASP A 296 18.23 -3.25 10.94
CA ASP A 296 18.54 -4.62 10.52
C ASP A 296 17.25 -5.45 10.33
N VAL A 297 16.46 -5.07 9.33
CA VAL A 297 15.14 -5.61 9.02
C VAL A 297 15.20 -6.15 7.60
N SER A 298 14.77 -7.40 7.44
CA SER A 298 14.61 -8.05 6.14
C SER A 298 13.40 -7.47 5.38
N LEU A 299 13.52 -6.21 4.94
CA LEU A 299 12.53 -5.57 4.08
C LEU A 299 12.90 -5.87 2.62
N LYS A 300 11.99 -6.47 1.86
CA LYS A 300 12.16 -6.61 0.42
C LYS A 300 11.42 -5.48 -0.29
N ASN A 301 12.13 -4.74 -1.13
CA ASN A 301 11.49 -3.81 -2.05
C ASN A 301 11.42 -4.42 -3.45
N VAL A 302 10.25 -4.33 -4.06
CA VAL A 302 10.03 -4.80 -5.42
C VAL A 302 9.44 -3.68 -6.26
N ALA A 303 10.23 -3.16 -7.20
CA ALA A 303 9.72 -2.34 -8.29
C ALA A 303 9.15 -3.26 -9.36
N PHE A 304 7.89 -3.03 -9.76
CA PHE A 304 7.17 -3.92 -10.66
C PHE A 304 7.89 -4.18 -12.00
N MET A 305 8.52 -3.15 -12.62
CA MET A 305 9.26 -3.29 -13.89
C MET A 305 10.54 -4.11 -13.77
N GLN A 306 11.15 -4.17 -12.59
CA GLN A 306 12.48 -4.76 -12.39
C GLN A 306 12.41 -6.21 -11.91
N ASN A 307 11.20 -6.75 -11.68
CA ASN A 307 11.03 -8.07 -11.10
C ASN A 307 9.91 -8.86 -11.78
N ASN A 308 10.30 -9.77 -12.67
CA ASN A 308 9.41 -10.68 -13.38
C ASN A 308 8.53 -11.53 -12.43
N ARG A 309 8.95 -11.74 -11.18
CA ARG A 309 8.18 -12.51 -10.19
C ARG A 309 6.89 -11.80 -9.80
N PHE A 310 6.93 -10.47 -9.62
CA PHE A 310 5.78 -9.69 -9.16
C PHE A 310 5.09 -8.90 -10.28
N GLY A 311 5.79 -8.54 -11.35
CA GLY A 311 5.27 -7.72 -12.44
C GLY A 311 3.96 -8.23 -13.04
N LYS A 312 3.82 -9.55 -13.22
CA LYS A 312 2.60 -10.20 -13.76
C LYS A 312 1.32 -10.00 -12.94
N TYR A 313 1.43 -9.57 -11.68
CA TYR A 313 0.28 -9.31 -10.82
C TYR A 313 -0.20 -7.85 -10.84
N PHE A 314 0.45 -6.97 -11.61
CA PHE A 314 0.11 -5.55 -11.68
C PHE A 314 -0.10 -5.11 -13.13
N GLY A 315 -1.20 -4.39 -13.38
CA GLY A 315 -1.66 -4.10 -14.75
C GLY A 315 -2.10 -5.36 -15.49
N PHE A 316 -2.40 -5.24 -16.79
CA PHE A 316 -2.70 -6.38 -17.66
C PHE A 316 -1.49 -6.74 -18.51
N THR A 317 -1.29 -8.03 -18.75
CA THR A 317 -0.40 -8.55 -19.81
C THR A 317 -1.10 -8.50 -21.16
N GLU A 318 -0.33 -8.59 -22.25
CA GLU A 318 -0.90 -8.57 -23.60
C GLU A 318 -1.88 -9.73 -23.80
N GLU A 319 -1.52 -10.92 -23.32
CA GLU A 319 -2.37 -12.12 -23.38
C GLU A 319 -3.67 -11.92 -22.59
N GLU A 320 -3.60 -11.36 -21.38
CA GLU A 320 -4.78 -11.07 -20.56
C GLU A 320 -5.70 -10.03 -21.23
N VAL A 321 -5.16 -9.05 -21.96
CA VAL A 321 -5.98 -8.08 -22.70
C VAL A 321 -6.70 -8.76 -23.87
N VAL A 322 -6.03 -9.66 -24.59
CA VAL A 322 -6.66 -10.43 -25.67
C VAL A 322 -7.79 -11.31 -25.11
N GLU A 323 -7.56 -12.03 -24.00
CA GLU A 323 -8.59 -12.86 -23.33
C GLU A 323 -9.80 -12.05 -22.82
N LEU A 324 -9.61 -10.76 -22.51
CA LEU A 324 -10.70 -9.88 -22.07
C LEU A 324 -11.54 -9.33 -23.23
N ILE A 325 -10.94 -9.20 -24.41
CA ILE A 325 -11.57 -8.58 -25.58
C ILE A 325 -12.25 -9.61 -26.49
N PHE A 326 -11.70 -10.83 -26.58
CA PHE A 326 -12.12 -11.89 -27.50
C PHE A 326 -12.70 -13.09 -26.77
#